data_AF-A0AA95FFC7-F1
#
_entry.id   AF-A0AA95FFC7-F1
#
_cell.length_a   1.000
_cell.length_b   1.000
_cell.length_c   1.000
_cell.angle_alpha   90.00
_cell.angle_beta   90.00
_cell.angle_gamma   90.00
#
_symmetry.space_group_name_H-M   'P 1'
#
loop_
_entity.id
_entity.type
_entity.pdbx_description
1 polymer ?
#
loop_
_entity_poly.entity_id
_entity_poly.type
_entity_poly.pdbx_seq_one_letter_code
_entity_poly.pdbx_strand_id
1 'polypeptide(L)'
;MELKLKKYKEQLQDWPEKGHHIMAQYDDDKIIVYQSYRKEIGEFAIKNQYFGGAFSLERMTWIKPNFLWMMYRNGWGKKEGQESVLAIHLKMSAFKKYLENAVYSSYNERLGISRQVWQDQVKESSVRLQWDPDHDPFGNKLERRAIQIGLRNEFVKTYAKEI
;
A
#
# COMPACT_ATOMS: atom_id res chain seq x y z
N MET A 1 -4.91 7.26 -17.06
CA MET A 1 -4.35 7.81 -15.81
C MET A 1 -3.16 8.67 -16.16
N GLU A 2 -3.03 9.84 -15.55
CA GLU A 2 -1.87 10.72 -15.73
C GLU A 2 -1.15 10.85 -14.38
N LEU A 3 0.14 10.57 -14.34
CA LEU A 3 0.97 10.68 -13.13
C LEU A 3 1.67 12.04 -13.12
N LYS A 4 1.62 12.75 -11.99
CA LYS A 4 2.39 13.98 -11.79
C LYS A 4 3.81 13.60 -11.38
N LEU A 5 4.80 13.95 -12.19
CA LEU A 5 6.20 13.57 -11.96
C LEU A 5 7.04 14.78 -11.58
N LYS A 6 7.99 14.58 -10.65
CA LYS A 6 9.02 15.55 -10.25
C LYS A 6 10.32 14.78 -10.05
N LYS A 7 11.48 15.40 -10.27
CA LYS A 7 12.76 14.70 -10.01
C LYS A 7 12.88 14.44 -8.51
N TYR A 8 13.41 13.27 -8.14
CA TYR A 8 13.59 12.89 -6.74
C TYR A 8 14.34 13.96 -5.92
N LYS A 9 15.44 14.51 -6.46
CA LYS A 9 16.23 15.57 -5.80
C LYS A 9 15.43 16.85 -5.53
N GLU A 10 14.48 17.18 -6.39
CA GLU A 10 13.61 18.34 -6.21
C GLU A 10 12.45 18.05 -5.26
N GLN A 11 12.01 16.79 -5.16
CA GLN A 11 10.99 16.34 -4.21
C GLN A 11 11.50 16.31 -2.77
N LEU A 12 12.80 16.03 -2.56
CA LEU A 12 13.41 16.00 -1.23
C LEU A 12 13.27 17.33 -0.46
N GLN A 13 13.14 18.47 -1.15
CA GLN A 13 12.96 19.78 -0.52
C GLN A 13 11.58 19.92 0.14
N ASP A 14 10.58 19.20 -0.37
CA ASP A 14 9.18 19.29 0.08
C ASP A 14 8.78 18.12 1.00
N TRP A 15 9.58 17.05 1.00
CA TRP A 15 9.24 15.82 1.69
C TRP A 15 9.72 15.81 3.15
N PRO A 16 8.93 15.21 4.06
CA PRO A 16 9.36 15.08 5.45
C PRO A 16 10.62 14.23 5.54
N GLU A 17 11.58 14.64 6.36
CA GLU A 17 12.85 13.91 6.52
C GLU A 17 12.70 12.68 7.44
N LYS A 18 11.79 12.74 8.42
CA LYS A 18 11.58 11.72 9.46
C LYS A 18 10.11 11.59 9.85
N GLY A 19 9.77 10.49 10.52
CA GLY A 19 8.44 10.28 11.09
C GLY A 19 7.46 9.52 10.19
N HIS A 20 6.20 9.45 10.59
CA HIS A 20 5.16 8.66 9.93
C HIS A 20 4.28 9.54 9.05
N HIS A 21 4.44 9.42 7.73
CA HIS A 21 3.72 10.26 6.77
C HIS A 21 3.11 9.41 5.66
N ILE A 22 1.85 9.70 5.32
CA ILE A 22 1.20 9.11 4.15
C ILE A 22 1.61 9.95 2.94
N MET A 23 2.62 9.48 2.22
CA MET A 23 3.11 10.12 0.99
C MET A 23 2.43 9.47 -0.22
N ALA A 24 1.66 10.24 -0.97
CA ALA A 24 0.87 9.77 -2.10
C ALA A 24 0.62 10.89 -3.11
N GLN A 25 0.28 10.53 -4.34
CA GLN A 25 -0.44 11.43 -5.25
C GLN A 25 -1.94 11.25 -5.00
N TYR A 26 -2.66 12.34 -4.81
CA TYR A 26 -4.10 12.31 -4.55
C TYR A 26 -4.77 13.62 -5.00
N ASP A 27 -6.09 13.56 -5.10
CA ASP A 27 -7.01 14.69 -5.17
C ASP A 27 -8.19 14.45 -4.22
N ASP A 28 -9.26 15.23 -4.34
CA ASP A 28 -10.44 15.12 -3.47
C ASP A 28 -11.16 13.76 -3.60
N ASP A 29 -11.06 13.11 -4.76
CA ASP A 29 -11.82 11.91 -5.09
C ASP A 29 -11.00 10.63 -4.99
N LYS A 30 -9.69 10.69 -5.25
CA LYS A 30 -8.84 9.49 -5.35
C LYS A 30 -7.42 9.68 -4.83
N ILE A 31 -6.82 8.56 -4.47
CA ILE A 31 -5.42 8.41 -4.08
C ILE A 31 -4.78 7.32 -4.92
N ILE A 32 -3.53 7.53 -5.33
CA ILE A 32 -2.76 6.51 -6.03
C ILE A 32 -2.15 5.55 -5.02
N VAL A 33 -2.41 4.27 -5.23
CA VAL A 33 -1.71 3.18 -4.53
C VAL A 33 -1.04 2.26 -5.54
N TYR A 34 0.03 1.62 -5.12
CA TYR A 34 0.85 0.74 -5.93
C TYR A 34 0.80 -0.68 -5.40
N GLN A 35 0.76 -1.62 -6.34
CA GLN A 35 0.94 -3.05 -6.11
C GLN A 35 1.76 -3.67 -7.24
N SER A 36 2.35 -4.84 -7.00
CA SER A 36 3.10 -5.56 -8.03
C SER A 36 2.72 -7.02 -8.08
N TYR A 37 2.65 -7.57 -9.29
CA TYR A 37 2.18 -8.92 -9.57
C TYR A 37 2.95 -9.60 -10.69
N ARG A 38 2.68 -10.90 -10.85
CA ARG A 38 2.90 -11.62 -12.11
C ARG A 38 2.18 -10.91 -13.25
N LYS A 39 2.76 -11.00 -14.43
CA LYS A 39 2.23 -10.42 -15.68
C LYS A 39 0.74 -10.72 -15.90
N GLU A 40 0.31 -11.96 -15.69
CA GLU A 40 -1.08 -12.39 -15.89
C GLU A 40 -2.11 -11.58 -15.07
N ILE A 41 -1.79 -11.27 -13.80
CA ILE A 41 -2.68 -10.45 -12.94
C ILE A 41 -2.65 -8.99 -13.42
N GLY A 42 -1.47 -8.47 -13.74
CA GLY A 42 -1.29 -7.11 -14.24
C GLY A 42 -2.07 -6.85 -15.53
N GLU A 43 -1.92 -7.74 -16.51
CA GLU A 43 -2.62 -7.68 -17.79
C GLU A 43 -4.14 -7.83 -17.62
N PHE A 44 -4.59 -8.74 -16.75
CA PHE A 44 -6.00 -8.87 -16.44
C PHE A 44 -6.57 -7.57 -15.88
N ALA A 45 -5.91 -6.96 -14.88
CA ALA A 45 -6.37 -5.75 -14.24
C ALA A 45 -6.41 -4.57 -15.22
N ILE A 46 -5.38 -4.41 -16.05
CA ILE A 46 -5.33 -3.36 -17.08
C ILE A 46 -6.45 -3.56 -18.10
N LYS A 47 -6.66 -4.77 -18.59
CA LYS A 47 -7.69 -5.05 -19.61
C LYS A 47 -9.10 -4.85 -19.08
N ASN A 48 -9.37 -5.29 -17.85
CA ASN A 48 -10.74 -5.38 -17.33
C ASN A 48 -11.09 -4.27 -16.35
N GLN A 49 -10.12 -3.47 -15.89
CA GLN A 49 -10.30 -2.41 -14.88
C GLN A 49 -10.92 -2.94 -13.57
N TYR A 50 -10.54 -4.16 -13.18
CA TYR A 50 -10.83 -4.76 -11.87
C TYR A 50 -9.87 -5.93 -11.64
N PHE A 51 -9.68 -6.35 -10.38
CA PHE A 51 -8.90 -7.54 -10.06
C PHE A 51 -9.76 -8.82 -10.10
N GLY A 52 -9.28 -9.81 -10.85
CA GLY A 52 -9.89 -11.12 -11.00
C GLY A 52 -8.92 -12.11 -11.62
N GLY A 53 -9.44 -13.22 -12.16
CA GLY A 53 -8.60 -14.26 -12.76
C GLY A 53 -7.62 -14.84 -11.75
N ALA A 54 -6.32 -14.69 -12.01
CA ALA A 54 -5.25 -15.17 -11.14
C ALA A 54 -5.07 -14.37 -9.82
N PHE A 55 -5.79 -13.26 -9.64
CA PHE A 55 -5.77 -12.52 -8.38
C PHE A 55 -6.47 -13.29 -7.25
N SER A 56 -5.84 -13.36 -6.09
CA SER A 56 -6.39 -14.08 -4.93
C SER A 56 -7.31 -13.19 -4.10
N LEU A 57 -8.57 -13.59 -3.95
CA LEU A 57 -9.55 -12.94 -3.06
C LEU A 57 -9.53 -13.48 -1.63
N GLU A 58 -8.78 -14.55 -1.37
CA GLU A 58 -8.72 -15.21 -0.05
C GLU A 58 -7.52 -14.78 0.79
N ARG A 59 -6.45 -14.30 0.14
CA ARG A 59 -5.23 -13.88 0.83
C ARG A 59 -5.26 -12.37 1.09
N MET A 60 -4.51 -11.98 2.12
CA MET A 60 -4.27 -10.56 2.35
C MET A 60 -3.47 -9.94 1.19
N THR A 61 -3.98 -8.84 0.64
CA THR A 61 -3.29 -8.01 -0.35
C THR A 61 -2.79 -6.74 0.31
N TRP A 62 -1.59 -6.28 -0.05
CA TRP A 62 -0.97 -5.09 0.57
C TRP A 62 -0.83 -3.95 -0.44
N ILE A 63 -1.49 -2.83 -0.18
CA ILE A 63 -1.41 -1.62 -0.99
C ILE A 63 -0.41 -0.63 -0.39
N LYS A 64 0.29 0.12 -1.25
CA LYS A 64 1.32 1.09 -0.85
C LYS A 64 1.10 2.42 -1.57
N PRO A 65 0.80 3.53 -0.89
CA PRO A 65 0.76 4.84 -1.56
C PRO A 65 2.15 5.36 -1.94
N ASN A 66 3.21 4.88 -1.25
CA ASN A 66 4.58 5.29 -1.53
C ASN A 66 5.21 4.43 -2.66
N PHE A 67 5.61 5.09 -3.75
CA PHE A 67 6.21 4.45 -4.92
C PHE A 67 7.58 3.82 -4.64
N LEU A 68 8.49 4.52 -3.95
CA LEU A 68 9.85 4.01 -3.71
C LEU A 68 9.84 2.82 -2.76
N TRP A 69 8.90 2.78 -1.81
CA TRP A 69 8.64 1.60 -0.99
C TRP A 69 8.18 0.41 -1.84
N MET A 70 7.31 0.63 -2.83
CA MET A 70 6.92 -0.41 -3.79
C MET A 70 8.12 -0.89 -4.62
N MET A 71 8.92 0.03 -5.16
CA MET A 71 10.07 -0.31 -6.01
C MET A 71 11.19 -1.02 -5.25
N TYR A 72 11.44 -0.64 -4.00
CA TYR A 72 12.31 -1.41 -3.12
C TYR A 72 11.75 -2.83 -2.89
N ARG A 73 10.45 -2.94 -2.58
CA ARG A 73 9.82 -4.22 -2.22
C ARG A 73 9.87 -5.24 -3.36
N ASN A 74 9.68 -4.80 -4.60
CA ASN A 74 9.74 -5.68 -5.77
C ASN A 74 11.11 -5.69 -6.49
N GLY A 75 12.12 -5.00 -5.95
CA GLY A 75 13.45 -4.94 -6.57
C GLY A 75 13.42 -4.32 -7.97
N TRP A 76 12.69 -3.22 -8.13
CA TRP A 76 12.47 -2.56 -9.42
C TRP A 76 11.83 -3.44 -10.49
N GLY A 77 10.87 -4.27 -10.08
CA GLY A 77 10.17 -5.21 -10.98
C GLY A 77 11.02 -6.41 -11.41
N LYS A 78 12.18 -6.65 -10.79
CA LYS A 78 13.07 -7.77 -11.14
C LYS A 78 12.80 -9.02 -10.31
N LYS A 79 12.04 -8.93 -9.21
CA LYS A 79 11.72 -10.10 -8.38
C LYS A 79 10.63 -10.94 -9.04
N GLU A 80 10.85 -12.25 -9.03
CA GLU A 80 9.87 -13.21 -9.54
C GLU A 80 8.50 -13.00 -8.87
N GLY A 81 7.47 -12.98 -9.69
CA GLY A 81 6.08 -12.80 -9.29
C GLY A 81 5.65 -11.37 -8.98
N GLN A 82 6.50 -10.38 -9.23
CA GLN A 82 6.26 -8.96 -8.97
C GLN A 82 6.76 -8.04 -10.11
N GLU A 83 6.78 -8.57 -11.33
CA GLU A 83 7.34 -7.94 -12.53
C GLU A 83 6.45 -6.83 -13.08
N SER A 84 5.13 -6.92 -12.87
CA SER A 84 4.15 -5.93 -13.31
C SER A 84 3.76 -5.04 -12.15
N VAL A 85 4.16 -3.76 -12.18
CA VAL A 85 3.77 -2.75 -11.19
C VAL A 85 2.56 -1.98 -11.71
N LEU A 86 1.50 -1.95 -10.91
CA LEU A 86 0.28 -1.20 -11.20
C LEU A 86 0.25 0.06 -10.34
N ALA A 87 -0.03 1.20 -10.97
CA ALA A 87 -0.53 2.39 -10.31
C ALA A 87 -2.06 2.37 -10.39
N ILE A 88 -2.73 2.52 -9.25
CA ILE A 88 -4.17 2.27 -9.11
C ILE A 88 -4.82 3.50 -8.49
N HIS A 89 -5.86 4.02 -9.15
CA HIS A 89 -6.70 5.06 -8.54
C HIS A 89 -7.68 4.40 -7.59
N LEU A 90 -7.40 4.53 -6.30
CA LEU A 90 -8.33 4.10 -5.26
C LEU A 90 -9.19 5.30 -4.84
N LYS A 91 -10.50 5.09 -4.70
CA LYS A 91 -11.38 6.13 -4.14
C LYS A 91 -10.86 6.59 -2.78
N MET A 92 -10.81 7.90 -2.58
CA MET A 92 -10.37 8.51 -1.32
C MET A 92 -11.25 8.04 -0.14
N SER A 93 -12.56 7.88 -0.37
CA SER A 93 -13.49 7.32 0.62
C SER A 93 -13.17 5.88 1.00
N ALA A 94 -12.80 5.03 0.04
CA ALA A 94 -12.37 3.66 0.31
C ALA A 94 -11.07 3.63 1.12
N PHE A 95 -10.09 4.46 0.76
CA PHE A 95 -8.83 4.57 1.49
C PHE A 95 -9.03 5.01 2.95
N LYS A 96 -9.86 6.04 3.18
CA LYS A 96 -10.25 6.49 4.53
C LYS A 96 -10.92 5.37 5.32
N LYS A 97 -11.88 4.66 4.71
CA LYS A 97 -12.52 3.49 5.33
C LYS A 97 -11.51 2.42 5.73
N TYR A 98 -10.47 2.19 4.92
CA TYR A 98 -9.41 1.24 5.28
C TYR A 98 -8.64 1.71 6.52
N LEU A 99 -8.27 3.00 6.59
CA LEU A 99 -7.58 3.56 7.76
C LEU A 99 -8.43 3.49 9.03
N GLU A 100 -9.73 3.79 8.93
CA GLU A 100 -10.68 3.72 10.06
C GLU A 100 -10.84 2.31 10.62
N ASN A 101 -10.68 1.28 9.78
CA ASN A 101 -10.82 -0.13 10.18
C ASN A 101 -9.47 -0.81 10.46
N ALA A 102 -8.35 -0.08 10.35
CA ALA A 102 -7.04 -0.67 10.42
C ALA A 102 -6.59 -0.98 11.85
N VAL A 103 -5.99 -2.15 12.03
CA VAL A 103 -5.26 -2.52 13.25
C VAL A 103 -3.76 -2.54 12.94
N TYR A 104 -2.94 -1.98 13.83
CA TYR A 104 -1.48 -2.01 13.70
C TYR A 104 -0.98 -3.46 13.64
N SER A 105 -0.16 -3.79 12.63
CA SER A 105 0.38 -5.14 12.43
C SER A 105 1.48 -5.51 13.43
N SER A 106 1.94 -4.56 14.24
CA SER A 106 2.97 -4.74 15.27
C SER A 106 2.52 -4.10 16.58
N TYR A 107 2.83 -4.77 17.69
CA TYR A 107 2.54 -4.25 19.02
C TYR A 107 3.44 -3.07 19.37
N ASN A 108 2.88 -2.08 20.06
CA ASN A 108 3.59 -0.97 20.66
C ASN A 108 2.87 -0.58 21.96
N GLU A 109 3.61 -0.30 23.03
CA GLU A 109 3.05 0.14 24.32
C GLU A 109 2.22 1.43 24.18
N ARG A 110 2.55 2.29 23.21
CA ARG A 110 1.80 3.51 22.89
C ARG A 110 0.40 3.25 22.34
N LEU A 111 0.04 2.00 22.01
CA LEU A 111 -1.32 1.64 21.61
C LEU A 111 -2.32 1.72 22.77
N GLY A 112 -1.85 1.78 24.02
CA GLY A 112 -2.72 1.89 25.20
C GLY A 112 -3.58 0.64 25.48
N ILE A 113 -3.26 -0.48 24.84
CA ILE A 113 -3.92 -1.78 25.03
C ILE A 113 -2.90 -2.85 25.40
N SER A 114 -3.35 -3.91 26.06
CA SER A 114 -2.48 -5.04 26.38
C SER A 114 -2.06 -5.80 25.12
N ARG A 115 -0.93 -6.50 25.20
CA ARG A 115 -0.45 -7.35 24.11
C ARG A 115 -1.46 -8.43 23.71
N GLN A 116 -2.21 -8.98 24.68
CA GLN A 116 -3.25 -9.97 24.43
C GLN A 116 -4.41 -9.37 23.63
N VAL A 117 -4.93 -8.23 24.05
CA VAL A 117 -6.02 -7.53 23.34
C VAL A 117 -5.58 -7.16 21.91
N TRP A 118 -4.34 -6.70 21.74
CA TRP A 118 -3.79 -6.43 20.40
C TRP A 118 -3.72 -7.69 19.53
N GLN A 119 -3.31 -8.84 20.08
CA GLN A 119 -3.25 -10.10 19.32
C GLN A 119 -4.64 -10.53 18.83
N ASP A 120 -5.65 -10.42 19.70
CA ASP A 120 -7.03 -10.76 19.35
C ASP A 120 -7.57 -9.81 18.26
N GLN A 121 -7.34 -8.50 18.40
CA GLN A 121 -7.68 -7.51 17.36
C GLN A 121 -6.99 -7.80 16.02
N VAL A 122 -5.71 -8.16 16.00
CA VAL A 122 -4.96 -8.48 14.77
C VAL A 122 -5.48 -9.77 14.11
N LYS A 123 -5.92 -10.74 14.92
CA LYS A 123 -6.47 -12.01 14.45
C LYS A 123 -7.83 -11.80 13.77
N GLU A 124 -8.68 -10.96 14.33
CA GLU A 124 -10.03 -10.67 13.83
C GLU A 124 -10.05 -9.62 12.71
N SER A 125 -9.08 -8.70 12.69
CA SER A 125 -9.11 -7.55 11.78
C SER A 125 -9.00 -7.93 10.31
N SER A 126 -9.86 -7.35 9.47
CA SER A 126 -9.79 -7.47 8.02
C SER A 126 -8.87 -6.43 7.36
N VAL A 127 -8.43 -5.41 8.12
CA VAL A 127 -7.52 -4.37 7.64
C VAL A 127 -6.32 -4.21 8.58
N ARG A 128 -5.11 -4.39 8.06
CA ARG A 128 -3.86 -4.22 8.80
C ARG A 128 -3.12 -2.98 8.35
N LEU A 129 -2.49 -2.27 9.27
CA LEU A 129 -1.63 -1.13 8.96
C LEU A 129 -0.22 -1.42 9.47
N GLN A 130 0.76 -1.19 8.60
CA GLN A 130 2.16 -1.32 8.93
C GLN A 130 2.94 -0.08 8.48
N TRP A 131 3.85 0.37 9.33
CA TRP A 131 4.83 1.39 9.00
C TRP A 131 6.20 0.76 8.81
N ASP A 132 6.76 0.86 7.61
CA ASP A 132 8.10 0.38 7.26
C ASP A 132 9.04 1.55 6.99
N PRO A 133 10.37 1.36 6.98
CA PRO A 133 11.27 2.40 6.52
C PRO A 133 10.88 2.81 5.09
N ASP A 134 10.86 4.12 4.82
CA ASP A 134 10.91 4.56 3.43
C ASP A 134 12.30 4.32 2.86
N HIS A 135 12.42 4.35 1.53
CA HIS A 135 13.67 4.08 0.83
C HIS A 135 13.95 5.15 -0.23
N ASP A 136 15.23 5.42 -0.45
CA ASP A 136 15.66 6.20 -1.61
C ASP A 136 15.64 5.34 -2.91
N PRO A 137 15.88 5.93 -4.10
CA PRO A 137 15.90 5.19 -5.35
C PRO A 137 16.96 4.07 -5.43
N PHE A 138 17.98 4.11 -4.57
CA PHE A 138 19.03 3.10 -4.49
C PHE A 138 18.72 2.00 -3.48
N GLY A 139 17.63 2.11 -2.73
CA GLY A 139 17.21 1.15 -1.72
C GLY A 139 17.85 1.37 -0.35
N ASN A 140 18.43 2.55 -0.08
CA ASN A 140 18.87 2.91 1.26
C ASN A 140 17.68 3.30 2.13
N LYS A 141 17.69 2.87 3.40
CA LYS A 141 16.65 3.22 4.37
C LYS A 141 16.71 4.70 4.72
N LEU A 142 15.55 5.31 4.92
CA LEU A 142 15.40 6.68 5.38
C LEU A 142 14.75 6.73 6.77
N GLU A 143 14.89 7.84 7.48
CA GLU A 143 14.28 8.02 8.81
C GLU A 143 12.75 8.16 8.75
N ARG A 144 12.22 8.70 7.64
CA ARG A 144 10.78 8.72 7.40
C ARG A 144 10.25 7.33 7.12
N ARG A 145 8.96 7.13 7.43
CA ARG A 145 8.27 5.85 7.35
C ARG A 145 7.24 5.87 6.24
N ALA A 146 7.15 4.77 5.53
CA ALA A 146 6.13 4.52 4.51
C ALA A 146 5.06 3.59 5.07
N ILE A 147 3.80 3.94 4.83
CA ILE A 147 2.65 3.10 5.21
C ILE A 147 2.46 1.99 4.17
N GLN A 148 2.04 0.82 4.64
CA GLN A 148 1.33 -0.16 3.82
C GLN A 148 0.07 -0.64 4.54
N ILE A 149 -0.97 -0.89 3.76
CA ILE A 149 -2.29 -1.29 4.26
C ILE A 149 -2.61 -2.67 3.69
N GLY A 150 -2.86 -3.64 4.56
CA GLY A 150 -3.21 -5.01 4.23
C GLY A 150 -4.71 -5.21 4.27
N LEU A 151 -5.31 -5.72 3.20
CA LEU A 151 -6.75 -5.95 3.05
C LEU A 151 -7.02 -7.45 2.90
N ARG A 152 -8.00 -7.99 3.63
CA ARG A 152 -8.50 -9.39 3.49
C ARG A 152 -10.01 -9.46 3.68
N ASN A 153 -10.58 -10.65 3.54
CA ASN A 153 -12.02 -10.92 3.66
C ASN A 153 -12.84 -9.99 2.75
N GLU A 154 -13.88 -9.34 3.26
CA GLU A 154 -14.73 -8.47 2.46
C GLU A 154 -13.97 -7.26 1.88
N PHE A 155 -12.93 -6.75 2.56
CA PHE A 155 -12.17 -5.60 2.07
C PHE A 155 -11.36 -5.91 0.80
N VAL A 156 -10.79 -7.10 0.66
CA VAL A 156 -10.09 -7.46 -0.59
C VAL A 156 -11.07 -7.71 -1.73
N LYS A 157 -12.27 -8.22 -1.44
CA LYS A 157 -13.33 -8.41 -2.45
C LYS A 157 -13.85 -7.08 -2.99
N THR A 158 -14.14 -6.12 -2.10
CA THR A 158 -14.55 -4.77 -2.51
C THR A 158 -13.42 -4.06 -3.24
N TYR A 159 -12.20 -4.10 -2.71
CA TYR A 159 -11.02 -3.54 -3.38
C TYR A 159 -10.86 -4.08 -4.79
N ALA A 160 -11.03 -5.40 -4.99
CA ALA A 160 -10.88 -6.02 -6.29
C ALA A 160 -11.88 -5.52 -7.36
N LYS A 161 -12.96 -4.83 -6.97
CA LYS A 161 -14.01 -4.34 -7.88
C LYS A 161 -14.05 -2.82 -8.03
N GLU A 162 -13.28 -2.09 -7.24
CA GLU A 162 -13.38 -0.61 -7.13
C GLU A 162 -12.08 0.11 -7.56
N ILE A 163 -11.27 -0.53 -8.40
CA ILE A 163 -10.00 0.02 -8.93
C ILE A 163 -10.12 0.65 -10.32
#